data_AF-X1S5Q5-F1
#
_entry.id   AF-X1S5Q5-F1
#
_cell.length_a   1.000
_cell.length_b   1.000
_cell.length_c   1.000
_cell.angle_alpha   90.00
_cell.angle_beta   90.00
_cell.angle_gamma   90.00
#
_symmetry.space_group_name_H-M   'P 1'
#
loop_
_entity.id
_entity.type
_entity.pdbx_description
1 polymer ?
#
loop_
_entity_poly.entity_id
_entity_poly.type
_entity_poly.pdbx_seq_one_letter_code
_entity_poly.pdbx_strand_id
1 'polypeptide(L)' 'MTAGWLNGKGYARREDGLFYIWWDGIDTWTISAVLGTQGTEYWTRTDPNIVGVYEIGGDAIGEATVAEGTHP' A
#
# COMPACT_ATOMS: atom_id res chain seq x y z
N MET A 1 8.16 -11.18 4.44
CA MET A 1 6.96 -10.46 3.94
C MET A 1 5.72 -11.37 3.97
N THR A 2 4.52 -10.87 4.32
CA THR A 2 3.25 -11.64 4.22
C THR A 2 2.41 -11.06 3.09
N ALA A 3 1.94 -11.90 2.18
CA ALA A 3 1.07 -11.49 1.07
C ALA A 3 -0.19 -12.36 1.02
N GLY A 4 -1.26 -11.84 0.44
CA GLY A 4 -2.53 -12.53 0.35
C GLY A 4 -3.52 -11.86 -0.60
N TRP A 5 -4.79 -12.22 -0.45
CA TRP A 5 -5.87 -11.70 -1.28
C TRP A 5 -6.89 -10.94 -0.43
N LEU A 6 -7.28 -9.75 -0.90
CA LEU A 6 -8.36 -8.93 -0.38
C LEU A 6 -9.28 -8.57 -1.55
N ASN A 7 -10.57 -8.93 -1.47
CA ASN A 7 -11.55 -8.63 -2.53
C ASN A 7 -11.13 -9.03 -3.96
N GLY A 8 -10.42 -10.16 -4.10
CA GLY A 8 -9.93 -10.64 -5.40
C GLY A 8 -8.69 -9.92 -5.94
N LYS A 9 -8.05 -9.07 -5.13
CA LYS A 9 -6.81 -8.37 -5.45
C LYS A 9 -5.69 -8.73 -4.47
N GLY A 10 -4.46 -8.71 -4.95
CA GLY A 10 -3.30 -8.96 -4.11
C GLY A 10 -3.08 -7.85 -3.10
N TYR A 11 -2.66 -8.21 -1.89
CA TYR A 11 -2.06 -7.28 -0.94
C TYR A 11 -0.72 -7.85 -0.45
N ALA A 12 0.14 -6.95 0.04
CA ALA A 12 1.35 -7.32 0.76
C ALA A 12 1.44 -6.54 2.07
N ARG A 13 2.11 -7.11 3.06
CA ARG A 13 2.45 -6.47 4.33
C ARG A 13 3.96 -6.35 4.43
N ARG A 14 4.45 -5.17 4.81
CA ARG A 14 5.86 -4.95 5.12
C ARG A 14 6.37 -5.98 6.15
N GLU A 15 7.67 -6.23 6.11
CA GLU A 15 8.30 -7.27 6.94
C GLU A 15 8.27 -6.95 8.43
N ASP A 16 8.38 -5.66 8.78
CA ASP A 16 8.18 -5.16 10.15
C ASP A 16 6.73 -5.27 10.64
N GLY A 17 5.80 -5.64 9.75
CA GLY A 17 4.39 -5.78 10.04
C GLY A 17 3.66 -4.45 10.21
N LEU A 18 4.27 -3.30 9.95
CA LEU A 18 3.66 -2.00 10.26
C LEU A 18 2.61 -1.57 9.24
N PHE A 19 2.86 -1.80 7.96
CA PHE A 19 1.98 -1.32 6.89
C PHE A 19 1.62 -2.42 5.90
N TYR A 20 0.42 -2.31 5.36
CA TYR A 20 -0.04 -3.05 4.19
C TYR A 20 0.01 -2.15 2.96
N ILE A 21 0.13 -2.79 1.80
CA ILE A 21 -0.14 -2.21 0.49
C ILE A 21 -1.19 -3.06 -0.22
N TRP A 22 -2.24 -2.44 -0.76
CA TRP A 22 -3.32 -3.12 -1.46
C TRP A 22 -3.95 -2.23 -2.51
N TRP A 23 -4.65 -2.87 -3.45
CA TRP A 23 -5.48 -2.19 -4.43
C TRP A 23 -6.88 -1.95 -3.86
N ASP A 24 -7.41 -0.73 -3.99
CA ASP A 24 -8.74 -0.38 -3.46
C ASP A 24 -9.91 -1.03 -4.23
N GLY A 25 -9.64 -1.53 -5.44
CA GLY A 25 -10.61 -2.18 -6.31
C GLY A 25 -11.00 -1.34 -7.53
N ILE A 26 -10.61 -0.07 -7.58
CA ILE A 26 -10.97 0.88 -8.63
C ILE A 26 -9.72 1.21 -9.45
N ASP A 27 -8.89 2.10 -8.96
CA ASP A 27 -7.76 2.69 -9.67
C ASP A 27 -6.61 3.13 -8.75
N THR A 28 -6.68 2.82 -7.45
CA THR A 28 -5.78 3.39 -6.46
C THR A 28 -5.12 2.33 -5.60
N TRP A 29 -3.77 2.34 -5.59
CA TRP A 29 -2.99 1.63 -4.57
C TRP A 29 -3.01 2.42 -3.27
N THR A 30 -3.21 1.72 -2.15
CA THR A 30 -3.23 2.30 -0.82
C THR A 30 -2.19 1.62 0.07
N ILE A 31 -1.45 2.43 0.84
CA ILE A 31 -0.58 2.00 1.92
C ILE A 31 -1.17 2.53 3.23
N SER A 32 -1.46 1.64 4.19
CA SER A 32 -1.83 2.05 5.56
C SER A 32 -1.69 0.87 6.54
N ALA A 33 -1.75 1.17 7.83
CA ALA A 33 -1.58 0.21 8.93
C ALA A 33 -2.73 -0.82 9.00
N VAL A 34 -3.90 -0.48 8.45
CA VAL A 34 -5.10 -1.34 8.46
C VAL A 34 -5.41 -1.82 7.06
N LEU A 35 -5.32 -3.12 6.82
CA LEU A 35 -5.61 -3.71 5.50
C LEU A 35 -7.04 -3.38 5.04
N GLY A 36 -7.18 -2.84 3.84
CA GLY A 36 -8.47 -2.60 3.21
C GLY A 36 -9.19 -1.32 3.65
N THR A 37 -8.55 -0.48 4.47
CA THR A 37 -9.11 0.80 4.91
C THR A 37 -8.02 1.86 4.93
N GLN A 38 -8.30 3.04 4.37
CA GLN A 38 -7.47 4.22 4.59
C GLN A 38 -7.61 4.58 6.07
N GLY A 39 -6.65 4.13 6.89
CA GLY A 39 -6.63 4.37 8.33
C GLY A 39 -6.35 5.84 8.65
N THR A 40 -5.87 6.12 9.86
CA THR A 40 -5.52 7.50 10.27
C THR A 40 -4.36 8.07 9.46
N GLU A 41 -3.32 7.27 9.24
CA GLU A 41 -2.21 7.58 8.33
C GLU A 41 -2.28 6.66 7.10
N TYR A 42 -2.23 7.26 5.91
CA TYR A 42 -2.22 6.51 4.67
C TYR A 42 -1.52 7.25 3.54
N TRP A 43 -1.12 6.48 2.53
CA TRP A 43 -0.62 7.00 1.27
C TRP A 43 -1.32 6.35 0.10
N THR A 44 -1.58 7.11 -0.95
CA THR A 44 -2.31 6.64 -2.13
C THR A 44 -1.55 6.92 -3.42
N ARG A 45 -1.77 6.07 -4.42
CA ARG A 45 -1.25 6.28 -5.77
C ARG A 45 -2.29 5.86 -6.78
N THR A 46 -2.82 6.81 -7.54
CA THR A 46 -3.73 6.58 -8.67
C THR A 46 -2.90 6.32 -9.94
N ASP A 47 -2.27 5.15 -9.97
CA ASP A 47 -1.45 4.66 -11.08
C ASP A 47 -1.61 3.12 -11.09
N PRO A 48 -1.81 2.48 -12.25
CA PRO A 48 -1.84 1.01 -12.31
C PRO A 48 -0.52 0.37 -11.83
N ASN A 49 0.61 1.07 -11.94
CA ASN A 49 1.89 0.63 -11.44
C ASN A 49 2.00 0.83 -9.92
N ILE A 50 2.27 -0.27 -9.22
CA ILE A 50 2.46 -0.30 -7.77
C ILE A 50 3.75 0.42 -7.32
N VAL A 51 4.76 0.52 -8.20
CA VAL A 51 6.07 1.10 -7.88
C VAL A 51 6.04 2.62 -8.06
N GLY A 52 6.65 3.33 -7.10
CA GLY A 52 6.83 4.77 -7.14
C GLY A 52 6.50 5.47 -5.82
N VAL A 53 6.42 6.80 -5.88
CA VAL A 53 6.04 7.65 -4.75
C VAL A 53 4.52 7.68 -4.61
N TYR A 54 4.04 7.66 -3.36
CA TYR A 54 2.64 7.72 -3.02
C TYR A 54 2.32 9.07 -2.37
N GLU A 55 1.19 9.65 -2.75
CA GLU A 55 0.66 10.88 -2.20
C GLU A 55 0.23 10.70 -0.75
N ILE A 56 0.47 11.71 0.07
CA ILE A 56 0.19 11.70 1.50
C ILE A 56 -1.30 11.95 1.75
N GLY A 57 -1.91 11.17 2.65
CA GLY A 57 -3.28 11.37 3.11
C GLY A 57 -3.44 11.19 4.63
N GLY A 58 -4.54 11.75 5.16
CA GLY A 58 -4.83 11.73 6.60
C GLY A 58 -3.74 12.43 7.41
N ASP A 59 -3.31 11.80 8.50
CA ASP A 59 -2.25 12.29 9.40
C ASP A 59 -0.86 11.73 9.05
N ALA A 60 -0.70 11.12 7.87
CA ALA A 60 0.59 10.59 7.43
C ALA A 60 1.64 11.70 7.32
N ILE A 61 2.87 11.42 7.76
CA ILE A 61 3.99 12.34 7.68
C ILE A 61 5.11 11.71 6.84
N GLY A 62 5.66 12.49 5.92
CA GLY A 62 6.70 12.04 4.99
C GLY A 62 6.12 11.27 3.81
N GLU A 63 6.89 11.22 2.72
CA GLU A 63 6.49 10.49 1.51
C GLU A 63 6.74 8.98 1.67
N ALA A 64 5.80 8.16 1.21
CA ALA A 64 6.02 6.73 1.07
C ALA A 64 6.48 6.41 -0.36
N THR A 65 7.51 5.57 -0.48
CA THR A 65 7.99 5.08 -1.78
C THR A 65 7.98 3.56 -1.78
N VAL A 66 7.39 2.99 -2.83
CA VAL A 66 7.49 1.56 -3.15
C VAL A 66 8.53 1.39 -4.24
N ALA A 67 9.51 0.52 -3.99
CA ALA A 67 10.53 0.14 -4.96
C ALA A 67 10.31 -1.31 -5.41
N GLU A 68 10.84 -1.65 -6.58
CA GLU A 68 10.90 -3.05 -7.02
C GLU A 68 11.71 -3.88 -6.03
N GLY A 69 11.12 -4.96 -5.54
CA GLY A 69 11.82 -5.99 -4.79
C GLY A 69 12.27 -7.10 -5.71
N THR A 70 13.47 -7.63 -5.51
CA THR A 70 13.86 -8.92 -6.09
C THR A 70 13.38 -10.02 -5.16
N HIS A 71 12.46 -10.86 -5.64
CA HIS A 71 12.13 -12.12 -4.99
C HIS A 71 13.10 -13.19 -5.53
N PRO A 72 13.81 -13.96 -4.70
CA PRO A 72 14.62 -15.09 -5.15
C PRO A 72 13.78 -16.20 -5.80
#